data_AF-A0A4R9M778-F1
#
_entry.id   AF-A0A4R9M778-F1
#
_cell.length_a   1.000
_cell.length_b   1.000
_cell.length_c   1.000
_cell.angle_alpha   90.00
_cell.angle_beta   90.00
_cell.angle_gamma   90.00
#
_symmetry.space_group_name_H-M   'P 1'
#
loop_
_entity.id
_entity.type
_entity.pdbx_description
1 polymer ?
#
loop_
_entity_poly.entity_id
_entity_poly.type
_entity_poly.pdbx_seq_one_letter_code
_entity_poly.pdbx_strand_id
1 'polypeptide(L)'
;MKNVFIISCLLTLLFHCQSAKPNKPPISPDKENSQGEDAMVFPKTVEEYLGSATIAAIQKAESGESMTVASRKSQSGSLLAGYPILAKGRTLSKDQVQLFKKLLLDPKSYVFPTAKKVMIAPKYGILLGDVVVLIDPANLLISVPSDGKSKIEDYDPIQAKIQALLKELF
;
A
#
# COMPACT_ATOMS: atom_id res chain seq x y z
N MET A 1 -21.38 43.78 -19.00
CA MET A 1 -20.63 44.82 -19.75
C MET A 1 -19.14 44.59 -19.53
N LYS A 2 -18.36 44.62 -20.63
CA LYS A 2 -16.88 44.72 -20.74
C LYS A 2 -16.08 43.49 -20.28
N ASN A 3 -15.64 42.58 -21.16
CA ASN A 3 -14.64 42.63 -22.25
C ASN A 3 -13.18 42.91 -21.83
N VAL A 4 -12.34 41.88 -22.11
CA VAL A 4 -11.01 41.94 -22.76
C VAL A 4 -9.80 42.30 -21.89
N PHE A 5 -8.78 41.44 -21.85
CA PHE A 5 -7.46 41.73 -22.47
C PHE A 5 -6.60 40.46 -22.67
N ILE A 6 -6.02 40.40 -23.87
CA ILE A 6 -5.14 39.40 -24.48
C ILE A 6 -3.69 39.88 -24.34
N ILE A 7 -2.75 39.01 -23.96
CA ILE A 7 -1.30 39.11 -24.26
C ILE A 7 -0.77 37.66 -24.29
N SER A 8 -0.59 36.98 -25.43
CA SER A 8 0.46 37.12 -26.46
C SER A 8 1.88 37.12 -25.90
N CYS A 9 2.55 35.97 -25.87
CA CYS A 9 4.00 35.95 -26.03
C CYS A 9 4.43 34.64 -26.70
N LEU A 10 4.66 34.78 -28.00
CA LEU A 10 5.36 33.89 -28.90
C LEU A 10 6.87 34.00 -28.59
N LEU A 11 7.57 32.90 -28.29
CA LEU A 11 9.01 32.87 -28.56
C LEU A 11 9.48 31.49 -28.98
N THR A 12 9.79 31.45 -30.28
CA THR A 12 10.49 30.44 -31.06
C THR A 12 11.91 30.23 -30.54
N LEU A 13 12.38 28.98 -30.44
CA LEU A 13 13.80 28.68 -30.53
C LEU A 13 14.03 27.39 -31.31
N LEU A 14 14.89 27.55 -32.30
CA LEU A 14 15.20 26.68 -33.42
C LEU A 14 16.14 25.53 -33.02
N PHE A 15 15.91 24.39 -33.65
CA PHE A 15 16.86 23.41 -34.17
C PHE A 15 18.32 23.45 -33.70
N HIS A 16 18.80 22.33 -33.19
CA HIS A 16 20.09 21.74 -33.60
C HIS A 16 19.96 20.21 -33.59
N CYS A 17 19.68 19.63 -34.76
CA CYS A 17 19.75 18.20 -35.02
C CYS A 17 21.08 17.93 -35.73
N GLN A 18 22.07 17.40 -35.02
CA GLN A 18 23.29 16.89 -35.66
C GLN A 18 23.14 15.39 -35.90
N SER A 19 23.22 15.04 -37.18
CA SER A 19 23.22 13.70 -37.72
C SER A 19 24.64 13.16 -37.72
N ALA A 20 24.86 11.96 -37.16
CA ALA A 20 26.02 11.14 -37.46
C ALA A 20 25.66 9.64 -37.33
N LYS A 21 25.77 8.93 -38.45
CA LYS A 21 25.84 7.47 -38.64
C LYS A 21 26.79 7.25 -39.82
N PRO A 22 27.30 6.04 -40.12
CA PRO A 22 27.37 4.79 -39.34
C PRO A 22 28.78 4.11 -39.42
N ASN A 23 29.02 3.00 -38.70
CA ASN A 23 29.78 1.87 -39.28
C ASN A 23 29.49 0.52 -38.59
N LYS A 24 29.49 -0.53 -39.43
CA LYS A 24 28.93 -1.90 -39.27
C LYS A 24 29.85 -2.89 -38.51
N PRO A 25 29.36 -4.11 -38.17
CA PRO A 25 29.90 -5.05 -37.17
C PRO A 25 30.73 -6.21 -37.79
N PRO A 26 31.15 -7.17 -36.94
CA PRO A 26 30.62 -8.53 -37.11
C PRO A 26 30.25 -9.26 -35.80
N ILE A 27 29.33 -10.21 -35.96
CA ILE A 27 28.71 -11.14 -34.98
C ILE A 27 29.65 -12.35 -34.82
N SER A 28 29.84 -12.95 -33.63
CA SER A 28 29.23 -14.21 -33.16
C SER A 28 30.19 -14.86 -32.13
N PRO A 29 29.84 -16.00 -31.50
CA PRO A 29 28.79 -16.19 -30.50
C PRO A 29 29.41 -16.72 -29.19
N ASP A 30 28.73 -16.59 -28.04
CA ASP A 30 28.82 -17.63 -27.01
C ASP A 30 27.57 -17.61 -26.13
N LYS A 31 27.00 -18.81 -25.99
CA LYS A 31 25.94 -19.16 -25.05
C LYS A 31 26.59 -19.41 -23.69
N GLU A 32 25.99 -18.89 -22.62
CA GLU A 32 25.79 -19.58 -21.33
C GLU A 32 25.10 -18.56 -20.40
N ASN A 33 23.79 -18.67 -20.21
CA ASN A 33 23.20 -19.37 -19.08
C ASN A 33 23.73 -18.83 -17.74
N SER A 34 22.93 -17.98 -17.08
CA SER A 34 22.66 -18.05 -15.63
C SER A 34 21.69 -16.95 -15.24
N GLN A 35 20.52 -17.39 -14.75
CA GLN A 35 19.86 -16.81 -13.59
C GLN A 35 19.75 -15.27 -13.59
N GLY A 36 18.78 -14.76 -14.35
CA GLY A 36 18.16 -13.50 -13.96
C GLY A 36 17.45 -13.74 -12.64
N GLU A 37 18.14 -13.44 -11.55
CA GLU A 37 17.57 -13.25 -10.23
C GLU A 37 16.24 -12.51 -10.40
N ASP A 38 15.17 -13.11 -9.88
CA ASP A 38 13.86 -12.48 -9.76
C ASP A 38 14.08 -11.25 -8.86
N ALA A 39 14.45 -10.13 -9.48
CA ALA A 39 14.78 -8.89 -8.82
C ALA A 39 13.50 -8.47 -8.11
N MET A 40 13.43 -8.79 -6.83
CA MET A 40 12.28 -8.53 -5.98
C MET A 40 12.06 -7.02 -5.99
N VAL A 41 11.10 -6.57 -6.80
CA VAL A 41 10.80 -5.14 -6.95
C VAL A 41 10.08 -4.70 -5.67
N PHE A 42 10.79 -3.92 -4.85
CA PHE A 42 10.28 -3.42 -3.58
C PHE A 42 9.47 -2.15 -3.78
N PRO A 43 8.33 -1.99 -3.07
CA PRO A 43 7.51 -0.80 -3.19
C PRO A 43 8.22 0.40 -2.55
N LYS A 44 8.40 1.46 -3.33
CA LYS A 44 8.87 2.79 -2.89
C LYS A 44 7.71 3.73 -2.56
N THR A 45 6.49 3.37 -2.93
CA THR A 45 5.29 4.20 -2.78
C THR A 45 4.11 3.41 -2.22
N VAL A 46 3.14 4.14 -1.64
CA VAL A 46 1.85 3.56 -1.19
C VAL A 46 1.12 2.86 -2.33
N GLU A 47 1.21 3.38 -3.55
CA GLU A 47 0.60 2.77 -4.74
C GLU A 47 1.27 1.45 -5.11
N GLU A 48 2.60 1.35 -5.05
CA GLU A 48 3.31 0.09 -5.27
C GLU A 48 3.05 -0.94 -4.15
N TYR A 49 2.84 -0.46 -2.92
CA TYR A 49 2.54 -1.30 -1.75
C TYR A 49 1.12 -1.87 -1.81
N LEU A 50 0.10 -1.00 -1.90
CA LEU A 50 -1.32 -1.36 -1.83
C LEU A 50 -1.91 -1.76 -3.19
N GLY A 51 -1.40 -1.20 -4.29
CA GLY A 51 -2.00 -1.28 -5.61
C GLY A 51 -3.18 -0.31 -5.78
N SER A 52 -3.38 0.16 -7.00
CA SER A 52 -4.39 1.19 -7.32
C SER A 52 -5.82 0.71 -7.01
N ALA A 53 -6.11 -0.59 -7.15
CA ALA A 53 -7.43 -1.16 -6.84
C ALA A 53 -7.76 -1.08 -5.34
N THR A 54 -6.80 -1.47 -4.48
CA THR A 54 -6.95 -1.37 -3.02
C THR A 54 -7.08 0.08 -2.58
N ILE A 55 -6.28 0.99 -3.16
CA ILE A 55 -6.38 2.43 -2.87
C ILE A 55 -7.79 2.95 -3.19
N ALA A 56 -8.32 2.62 -4.37
CA ALA A 56 -9.66 3.04 -4.77
C ALA A 56 -10.74 2.48 -3.82
N ALA A 57 -10.59 1.23 -3.36
CA ALA A 57 -11.49 0.63 -2.39
C ALA A 57 -11.43 1.34 -1.02
N ILE A 58 -10.23 1.63 -0.52
CA ILE A 58 -10.03 2.41 0.72
C ILE A 58 -10.68 3.78 0.59
N GLN A 59 -10.46 4.49 -0.54
CA GLN A 59 -11.03 5.82 -0.76
C GLN A 59 -12.56 5.80 -0.75
N LYS A 60 -13.19 4.77 -1.33
CA LYS A 60 -14.65 4.62 -1.39
C LYS A 60 -15.30 4.09 -0.10
N ALA A 61 -14.55 3.51 0.82
CA ALA A 61 -15.12 2.87 2.01
C ALA A 61 -15.92 3.85 2.89
N GLU A 62 -17.20 3.64 3.12
CA GLU A 62 -18.02 4.54 3.94
C GLU A 62 -18.24 4.04 5.38
N SER A 63 -17.86 2.80 5.63
CA SER A 63 -18.05 2.09 6.89
C SER A 63 -16.77 1.36 7.31
N GLY A 64 -16.71 1.00 8.59
CA GLY A 64 -15.66 0.14 9.11
C GLY A 64 -16.14 -0.69 10.29
N GLU A 65 -15.71 -1.94 10.36
CA GLU A 65 -15.90 -2.83 11.51
C GLU A 65 -14.56 -3.18 12.13
N SER A 66 -14.50 -3.24 13.46
CA SER A 66 -13.31 -3.70 14.18
C SER A 66 -13.55 -5.11 14.74
N MET A 67 -12.49 -5.91 14.79
CA MET A 67 -12.52 -7.29 15.26
C MET A 67 -11.23 -7.62 16.03
N THR A 68 -11.33 -8.42 17.08
CA THR A 68 -10.17 -9.14 17.61
C THR A 68 -10.02 -10.45 16.86
N VAL A 69 -8.78 -10.79 16.51
CA VAL A 69 -8.48 -12.00 15.74
C VAL A 69 -7.44 -12.86 16.46
N ALA A 70 -7.49 -14.17 16.24
CA ALA A 70 -6.43 -15.06 16.68
C ALA A 70 -5.17 -14.83 15.83
N SER A 71 -4.00 -14.96 16.43
CA SER A 71 -2.73 -14.68 15.74
C SER A 71 -2.28 -15.76 14.77
N ARG A 72 -2.97 -16.91 14.71
CA ARG A 72 -2.66 -18.02 13.79
C ARG A 72 -3.80 -18.22 12.80
N LYS A 73 -3.44 -18.51 11.54
CA LYS A 73 -4.43 -18.80 10.50
C LYS A 73 -5.16 -20.12 10.77
N SER A 74 -6.40 -20.19 10.29
CA SER A 74 -7.26 -21.36 10.32
C SER A 74 -8.01 -21.49 8.99
N GLN A 75 -8.55 -22.68 8.73
CA GLN A 75 -9.41 -22.96 7.58
C GLN A 75 -10.89 -23.13 7.96
N SER A 76 -11.22 -23.02 9.26
CA SER A 76 -12.56 -23.27 9.78
C SER A 76 -13.06 -22.15 10.68
N GLY A 77 -14.37 -21.93 10.68
CA GLY A 77 -15.06 -20.92 11.48
C GLY A 77 -15.20 -19.58 10.76
N SER A 78 -15.59 -18.55 11.50
CA SER A 78 -15.64 -17.17 11.00
C SER A 78 -14.21 -16.61 10.93
N LEU A 79 -13.78 -16.23 9.72
CA LEU A 79 -12.41 -15.79 9.46
C LEU A 79 -12.38 -14.37 8.90
N LEU A 80 -11.32 -13.63 9.24
CA LEU A 80 -10.94 -12.37 8.60
C LEU A 80 -9.56 -12.57 7.96
N ALA A 81 -9.51 -12.61 6.62
CA ALA A 81 -8.31 -12.92 5.84
C ALA A 81 -7.53 -14.17 6.32
N GLY A 82 -8.27 -15.22 6.70
CA GLY A 82 -7.72 -16.49 7.17
C GLY A 82 -7.41 -16.55 8.67
N TYR A 83 -7.57 -15.46 9.42
CA TYR A 83 -7.42 -15.44 10.88
C TYR A 83 -8.79 -15.60 11.55
N PRO A 84 -8.97 -16.52 12.51
CA PRO A 84 -10.20 -16.65 13.28
C PRO A 84 -10.61 -15.34 13.95
N ILE A 85 -11.86 -14.95 13.77
CA ILE A 85 -12.45 -13.82 14.50
C ILE A 85 -12.81 -14.32 15.90
N LEU A 86 -12.25 -13.68 16.92
CA LEU A 86 -12.49 -14.01 18.33
C LEU A 86 -13.66 -13.22 18.90
N ALA A 87 -13.71 -11.92 18.61
CA ALA A 87 -14.81 -11.06 18.99
C ALA A 87 -14.97 -9.92 17.97
N LYS A 88 -16.20 -9.45 17.79
CA LYS A 88 -16.47 -8.18 17.12
C LYS A 88 -16.23 -7.04 18.10
N GLY A 89 -15.46 -6.04 17.66
CA GLY A 89 -15.32 -4.76 18.35
C GLY A 89 -16.41 -3.78 17.93
N ARG A 90 -16.17 -2.49 18.16
CA ARG A 90 -17.10 -1.42 17.79
C ARG A 90 -17.09 -1.16 16.28
N THR A 91 -18.24 -0.75 15.74
CA THR A 91 -18.32 -0.12 14.42
C THR A 91 -17.59 1.22 14.48
N LEU A 92 -16.77 1.51 13.46
CA LEU A 92 -16.03 2.76 13.39
C LEU A 92 -16.98 3.92 13.11
N SER A 93 -16.77 5.04 13.80
CA SER A 93 -17.44 6.30 13.44
C SER A 93 -16.95 6.81 12.09
N LYS A 94 -17.69 7.74 11.47
CA LYS A 94 -17.27 8.37 10.21
C LYS A 94 -15.88 9.01 10.32
N ASP A 95 -15.60 9.67 11.45
CA ASP A 95 -14.30 10.30 11.70
C ASP A 95 -13.19 9.27 11.84
N GLN A 96 -13.45 8.14 12.49
CA GLN A 96 -12.49 7.03 12.60
C GLN A 96 -12.23 6.36 11.24
N VAL A 97 -13.25 6.19 10.40
CA VAL A 97 -13.11 5.71 9.02
C VAL A 97 -12.20 6.67 8.23
N GLN A 98 -12.45 7.98 8.29
CA GLN A 98 -11.63 8.98 7.58
C GLN A 98 -10.19 9.03 8.11
N LEU A 99 -10.01 8.92 9.43
CA LEU A 99 -8.69 8.83 10.03
C LEU A 99 -7.93 7.59 9.54
N PHE A 100 -8.57 6.42 9.51
CA PHE A 100 -7.94 5.21 8.99
C PHE A 100 -7.54 5.34 7.52
N LYS A 101 -8.43 5.86 6.67
CA LYS A 101 -8.11 6.12 5.26
C LYS A 101 -6.88 7.00 5.14
N LYS A 102 -6.86 8.11 5.89
CA LYS A 102 -5.73 9.04 5.87
C LYS A 102 -4.43 8.36 6.28
N LEU A 103 -4.46 7.55 7.34
CA LEU A 103 -3.27 6.83 7.81
C LEU A 103 -2.81 5.79 6.76
N LEU A 104 -3.71 4.97 6.23
CA LEU A 104 -3.37 3.93 5.26
C LEU A 104 -2.87 4.49 3.93
N LEU A 105 -3.32 5.67 3.53
CA LEU A 105 -2.95 6.30 2.26
C LEU A 105 -1.77 7.29 2.37
N ASP A 106 -1.33 7.62 3.59
CA ASP A 106 -0.19 8.52 3.81
C ASP A 106 1.13 7.75 3.70
N PRO A 107 2.03 8.08 2.76
CA PRO A 107 3.34 7.44 2.66
C PRO A 107 4.18 7.57 3.93
N LYS A 108 3.95 8.60 4.77
CA LYS A 108 4.66 8.80 6.04
C LYS A 108 4.21 7.83 7.13
N SER A 109 3.14 7.08 6.90
CA SER A 109 2.68 6.04 7.83
C SER A 109 3.54 4.79 7.78
N TYR A 110 4.36 4.64 6.75
CA TYR A 110 5.10 3.42 6.47
C TYR A 110 6.61 3.69 6.54
N VAL A 111 7.34 2.69 7.01
CA VAL A 111 8.76 2.55 6.70
C VAL A 111 8.79 1.50 5.61
N PHE A 112 9.30 1.81 4.41
CA PHE A 112 9.40 0.83 3.31
C PHE A 112 10.86 0.31 3.20
N PRO A 113 11.32 -0.62 4.05
CA PRO A 113 12.66 -1.16 3.97
C PRO A 113 12.79 -2.19 2.84
N THR A 114 14.03 -2.42 2.44
CA THR A 114 14.40 -3.20 1.25
C THR A 114 14.14 -4.70 1.34
N ALA A 115 13.73 -5.27 2.49
CA ALA A 115 13.18 -6.63 2.59
C ALA A 115 12.73 -6.93 4.03
N LYS A 116 11.48 -7.36 4.20
CA LYS A 116 11.00 -7.97 5.45
C LYS A 116 10.39 -9.33 5.20
N LYS A 117 11.15 -10.39 5.47
CA LYS A 117 10.61 -11.74 5.65
C LYS A 117 10.11 -11.89 7.08
N VAL A 118 9.00 -11.22 7.39
CA VAL A 118 8.43 -11.22 8.75
C VAL A 118 7.06 -11.87 8.72
N MET A 119 6.82 -12.76 9.68
CA MET A 119 5.50 -13.32 9.93
C MET A 119 4.72 -12.32 10.78
N ILE A 120 3.53 -11.93 10.32
CA ILE A 120 2.62 -11.12 11.12
C ILE A 120 1.86 -12.01 12.12
N ALA A 121 1.73 -11.58 13.37
CA ALA A 121 0.92 -12.21 14.40
C ALA A 121 -0.19 -11.25 14.84
N PRO A 122 -1.21 -11.03 13.99
CA PRO A 122 -2.18 -9.97 14.24
C PRO A 122 -2.98 -10.25 15.51
N LYS A 123 -3.38 -9.16 16.16
CA LYS A 123 -4.31 -9.18 17.30
C LYS A 123 -5.64 -8.53 16.95
N TYR A 124 -5.61 -7.57 16.03
CA TYR A 124 -6.76 -6.80 15.60
C TYR A 124 -6.91 -6.87 14.09
N GLY A 125 -8.16 -6.81 13.64
CA GLY A 125 -8.54 -6.67 12.25
C GLY A 125 -9.56 -5.56 12.09
N ILE A 126 -9.40 -4.77 11.03
CA ILE A 126 -10.33 -3.73 10.62
C ILE A 126 -10.82 -4.08 9.22
N LEU A 127 -12.13 -4.20 9.07
CA LEU A 127 -12.77 -4.32 7.78
C LEU A 127 -13.25 -2.93 7.37
N LEU A 128 -12.56 -2.28 6.45
CA LEU A 128 -12.82 -0.91 5.96
C LEU A 128 -13.48 -0.99 4.58
N GLY A 129 -14.81 -0.96 4.54
CA GLY A 129 -15.55 -1.41 3.35
C GLY A 129 -15.21 -2.86 3.05
N ASP A 130 -14.64 -3.10 1.86
CA ASP A 130 -14.20 -4.44 1.44
C ASP A 130 -12.71 -4.72 1.72
N VAL A 131 -12.00 -3.75 2.30
CA VAL A 131 -10.55 -3.86 2.54
C VAL A 131 -10.28 -4.34 3.95
N VAL A 132 -9.57 -5.47 4.05
CA VAL A 132 -9.11 -5.99 5.34
C VAL A 132 -7.76 -5.41 5.70
N VAL A 133 -7.66 -4.89 6.92
CA VAL A 133 -6.41 -4.41 7.52
C VAL A 133 -6.17 -5.20 8.80
N LEU A 134 -5.07 -5.94 8.87
CA LEU A 134 -4.62 -6.68 10.05
C LEU A 134 -3.56 -5.87 10.77
N ILE A 135 -3.65 -5.79 12.10
CA ILE A 135 -2.75 -5.00 12.92
C ILE A 135 -2.10 -5.92 13.96
N ASP A 136 -0.77 -5.96 13.93
CA ASP A 136 0.08 -6.58 14.93
C ASP A 136 0.70 -5.48 15.82
N PRO A 137 0.08 -5.19 16.97
CA PRO A 137 0.54 -4.13 17.86
C PRO A 137 1.85 -4.45 18.57
N ALA A 138 2.28 -5.73 18.60
CA ALA A 138 3.51 -6.14 19.28
C ALA A 138 4.72 -5.90 18.39
N ASN A 139 4.59 -6.18 17.10
CA ASN A 139 5.67 -6.00 16.12
C ASN A 139 5.54 -4.70 15.31
N LEU A 140 4.51 -3.90 15.57
CA LEU A 140 4.22 -2.64 14.86
C LEU A 140 4.02 -2.84 13.35
N LEU A 141 3.37 -3.95 12.98
CA LEU A 141 3.09 -4.31 11.60
C LEU A 141 1.62 -4.12 11.23
N ILE A 142 1.38 -3.54 10.07
CA ILE A 142 0.10 -3.55 9.38
C ILE A 142 0.22 -4.52 8.21
N SER A 143 -0.81 -5.34 8.01
CA SER A 143 -0.96 -6.11 6.78
C SER A 143 -2.26 -5.80 6.08
N VAL A 144 -2.18 -5.66 4.75
CA VAL A 144 -3.35 -5.54 3.87
C VAL A 144 -3.34 -6.75 2.93
N PRO A 145 -4.13 -7.81 3.25
CA PRO A 145 -4.29 -8.96 2.38
C PRO A 145 -5.04 -8.58 1.10
N SER A 146 -4.48 -8.92 -0.06
CA SER A 146 -5.08 -8.70 -1.38
C SER A 146 -4.60 -9.76 -2.38
N ASP A 147 -5.49 -10.26 -3.22
CA ASP A 147 -5.20 -11.25 -4.28
C ASP A 147 -4.40 -12.48 -3.82
N GLY A 148 -4.74 -13.02 -2.65
CA GLY A 148 -4.07 -14.19 -2.06
C GLY A 148 -2.66 -13.91 -1.52
N LYS A 149 -2.17 -12.67 -1.59
CA LYS A 149 -0.91 -12.21 -0.99
C LYS A 149 -1.19 -11.30 0.20
N SER A 150 -0.29 -11.31 1.18
CA SER A 150 -0.33 -10.34 2.29
C SER A 150 0.77 -9.32 2.05
N LYS A 151 0.39 -8.06 1.88
CA LYS A 151 1.32 -6.93 1.95
C LYS A 151 1.49 -6.61 3.43
N ILE A 152 2.72 -6.53 3.94
CA ILE A 152 3.03 -6.32 5.36
C ILE A 152 4.01 -5.16 5.43
N GLU A 153 3.76 -4.19 6.31
CA GLU A 153 4.66 -3.06 6.50
C GLU A 153 4.66 -2.54 7.93
N ASP A 154 5.77 -1.92 8.33
CA ASP A 154 5.87 -1.22 9.62
C ASP A 154 5.00 0.03 9.63
N TYR A 155 4.45 0.34 10.80
CA TYR A 155 3.78 1.61 11.05
C TYR A 155 4.39 2.44 12.18
N ASP A 156 5.67 2.19 12.52
CA ASP A 156 6.42 2.90 13.56
C ASP A 156 6.15 4.42 13.62
N PRO A 157 6.16 5.17 12.49
CA PRO A 157 5.95 6.62 12.53
C PRO A 157 4.57 7.05 13.04
N ILE A 158 3.57 6.16 12.98
CA ILE A 158 2.19 6.41 13.40
C ILE A 158 1.75 5.51 14.55
N GLN A 159 2.67 4.81 15.22
CA GLN A 159 2.36 3.88 16.31
C GLN A 159 1.42 4.48 17.36
N ALA A 160 1.72 5.68 17.84
CA ALA A 160 0.90 6.35 18.86
C ALA A 160 -0.54 6.57 18.41
N LYS A 161 -0.75 6.91 17.13
CA LYS A 161 -2.08 7.15 16.55
C LYS A 161 -2.87 5.84 16.44
N ILE A 162 -2.22 4.77 15.97
CA ILE A 162 -2.85 3.44 15.88
C ILE A 162 -3.20 2.92 17.27
N GLN A 163 -2.31 3.05 18.26
CA GLN A 163 -2.56 2.62 19.63
C GLN A 163 -3.70 3.40 20.30
N ALA A 164 -3.77 4.72 20.09
CA ALA A 164 -4.89 5.52 20.58
C ALA A 164 -6.22 5.04 20.00
N LEU A 165 -6.27 4.84 18.68
CA LEU A 165 -7.45 4.37 18.01
C LEU A 165 -7.86 2.95 18.44
N LEU A 166 -6.92 2.03 18.64
CA LEU A 166 -7.22 0.68 19.12
C LEU A 166 -7.85 0.68 20.51
N LYS A 167 -7.41 1.58 21.41
CA LYS A 167 -8.00 1.74 22.75
C LYS A 167 -9.43 2.27 22.73
N GLU A 168 -9.82 3.00 21.68
CA GLU A 168 -11.21 3.49 21.54
C GLU A 168 -12.15 2.40 21.01
N LEU A 169 -11.62 1.47 20.23
CA LEU A 169 -12.38 0.41 19.54
C LEU A 169 -12.56 -0.86 20.37
N PHE A 170 -11.65 -1.14 21.31
CA PHE A 170 -11.61 -2.36 22.13
C PHE A 170 -11.34 -2.06 23.60
#